data_AF-A0A836U979-F1
#
_entry.id   AF-A0A836U979-F1
#
_cell.length_a   1.000
_cell.length_b   1.000
_cell.length_c   1.000
_cell.angle_alpha   90.00
_cell.angle_beta   90.00
_cell.angle_gamma   90.00
#
_symmetry.space_group_name_H-M   'P 1'
#
loop_
_entity.id
_entity.type
_entity.pdbx_description
1 polymer ?
#
loop_
_entity_poly.entity_id
_entity_poly.type
_entity_poly.pdbx_seq_one_letter_code
_entity_poly.pdbx_strand_id
1 'polypeptide(L)'
;MLYCRTCKGYFSERKGSALWQSRLREDQAISVLEHLSDGCGVRPTARLVKVHRNTVCRLNQQAGDHAARTDDEGVALSPPDRRDPV
;
A
#
# COMPACT_ATOMS: atom_id res chain seq x y z
N MET A 1 4.32 -14.30 -11.28
CA MET A 1 4.52 -15.29 -10.20
C MET A 1 5.94 -15.80 -10.34
N LEU A 2 6.76 -15.63 -9.31
CA LEU A 2 8.17 -15.99 -9.31
C LEU A 2 8.34 -17.35 -8.66
N TYR A 3 9.25 -18.18 -9.18
CA TYR A 3 9.57 -19.48 -8.61
C TYR A 3 11.02 -19.49 -8.11
N CYS A 4 11.20 -19.85 -6.85
CA CYS A 4 12.50 -19.95 -6.21
C CYS A 4 13.06 -21.37 -6.37
N ARG A 5 14.18 -21.53 -7.08
CA ARG A 5 14.77 -22.86 -7.29
C ARG A 5 15.42 -23.44 -6.02
N THR A 6 15.85 -22.59 -5.09
CA THR A 6 16.48 -22.97 -3.82
C THR A 6 15.46 -23.46 -2.81
N CYS A 7 14.46 -22.62 -2.54
CA CYS A 7 13.42 -22.88 -1.54
C CYS A 7 12.19 -23.61 -2.08
N LYS A 8 12.13 -23.86 -3.41
CA LYS A 8 11.05 -24.56 -4.12
C LYS A 8 9.65 -23.94 -3.97
N GLY A 9 9.58 -22.70 -3.48
CA GLY A 9 8.33 -21.97 -3.27
C GLY A 9 7.96 -21.05 -4.45
N TYR A 10 6.67 -20.70 -4.49
CA TYR A 10 6.16 -19.64 -5.36
C TYR A 10 5.97 -18.35 -4.58
N PHE A 11 6.38 -17.25 -5.20
CA PHE A 11 6.30 -15.92 -4.64
C PHE A 11 5.54 -15.03 -5.63
N SER A 12 4.78 -14.08 -5.12
CA SER A 12 4.34 -12.98 -5.99
C SER A 12 5.26 -11.80 -5.75
N GLU A 13 5.65 -11.18 -6.85
CA GLU A 13 6.52 -10.00 -6.89
C GLU A 13 5.99 -8.87 -6.02
N ARG A 14 4.66 -8.76 -5.91
CA ARG A 14 4.00 -7.71 -5.14
C ARG A 14 3.87 -8.04 -3.65
N LYS A 15 4.49 -9.12 -3.15
CA LYS A 15 4.38 -9.51 -1.73
C LYS A 15 4.97 -8.42 -0.85
N GLY A 16 4.20 -7.97 0.13
CA GLY A 16 4.61 -6.88 1.03
C GLY A 16 4.44 -5.48 0.43
N SER A 17 3.88 -5.34 -0.77
CA SER A 17 3.51 -4.03 -1.34
C SER A 17 2.03 -3.70 -1.08
N ALA A 18 1.66 -2.43 -1.23
CA ALA A 18 0.27 -1.97 -1.22
C ALA A 18 -0.61 -2.64 -2.29
N LEU A 19 0.00 -3.19 -3.35
CA LEU A 19 -0.69 -3.88 -4.45
C LEU A 19 -0.81 -5.40 -4.25
N TRP A 20 -0.41 -5.92 -3.08
CA TRP A 20 -0.51 -7.35 -2.80
C TRP A 20 -1.94 -7.87 -2.99
N GLN A 21 -2.08 -8.96 -3.75
CA GLN A 21 -3.37 -9.58 -4.12
C GLN A 21 -4.37 -8.66 -4.83
N SER A 22 -3.94 -7.49 -5.33
CA SER A 22 -4.80 -6.65 -6.17
C SER A 22 -5.05 -7.33 -7.51
N ARG A 23 -6.31 -7.33 -7.94
CA ARG A 23 -6.74 -7.75 -9.28
C ARG A 23 -6.96 -6.57 -10.22
N LEU A 24 -6.79 -5.34 -9.74
CA LEU A 24 -6.86 -4.16 -10.58
C LEU A 24 -5.67 -4.11 -11.52
N ARG A 25 -5.86 -3.46 -12.66
CA ARG A 25 -4.73 -2.96 -13.44
C ARG A 25 -3.94 -1.97 -12.59
N GLU A 26 -2.64 -1.93 -12.82
CA GLU A 26 -1.72 -1.18 -11.97
C GLU A 26 -1.99 0.32 -11.98
N ASP A 27 -2.19 0.89 -13.17
CA ASP A 27 -2.63 2.27 -13.41
C ASP A 27 -3.89 2.63 -12.60
N GLN A 28 -4.88 1.74 -12.58
CA GLN A 28 -6.12 1.95 -11.86
C GLN A 28 -5.91 1.91 -10.34
N ALA A 29 -5.01 1.05 -9.85
CA ALA A 29 -4.67 0.98 -8.43
C ALA A 29 -3.85 2.20 -7.99
N ILE A 30 -2.90 2.65 -8.81
CA ILE A 30 -2.12 3.88 -8.58
C ILE A 30 -3.07 5.07 -8.52
N SER A 31 -3.99 5.22 -9.47
CA SER A 31 -4.97 6.30 -9.47
C SER A 31 -5.83 6.31 -8.20
N VAL A 32 -6.24 5.15 -7.68
CA VAL A 32 -6.93 5.09 -6.37
C VAL A 32 -6.07 5.65 -5.25
N LEU A 33 -4.78 5.28 -5.19
CA LEU A 33 -3.86 5.72 -4.14
C LEU A 33 -3.55 7.21 -4.24
N GLU A 34 -3.39 7.76 -5.44
CA GLU A 34 -3.20 9.20 -5.69
C GLU A 34 -4.38 10.02 -5.16
N HIS A 35 -5.62 9.61 -5.48
CA HIS A 35 -6.79 10.31 -4.95
C HIS A 35 -6.84 10.25 -3.41
N LEU A 36 -6.46 9.12 -2.81
CA LEU A 36 -6.43 8.98 -1.35
C LEU A 36 -5.32 9.85 -0.73
N SER A 37 -4.15 9.95 -1.35
CA SER A 37 -3.06 10.83 -0.87
C SER A 37 -3.44 12.31 -0.95
N ASP A 38 -4.27 12.68 -1.92
CA ASP A 38 -4.81 14.04 -2.04
C ASP A 38 -5.95 14.33 -1.03
N GLY A 39 -6.30 13.34 -0.19
CA GLY A 39 -7.36 13.47 0.81
C GLY A 39 -8.78 13.25 0.27
N CYS A 40 -8.93 12.68 -0.94
CA CYS A 40 -10.25 12.36 -1.48
C CYS A 40 -10.92 11.23 -0.68
N GLY A 41 -12.22 11.35 -0.46
CA GLY A 41 -12.99 10.31 0.21
C GLY A 41 -13.13 9.02 -0.60
N VAL A 42 -13.28 7.88 0.10
CA VAL A 42 -13.44 6.54 -0.50
C VAL A 42 -14.53 6.46 -1.58
N ARG A 43 -15.71 7.03 -1.30
CA ARG A 43 -16.86 6.99 -2.22
C ARG A 43 -16.65 7.83 -3.50
N PRO A 44 -16.18 9.09 -3.43
CA PRO A 44 -15.82 9.83 -4.64
C PRO A 44 -14.73 9.13 -5.46
N THR A 45 -13.65 8.65 -4.84
CA THR A 45 -12.58 7.92 -5.53
C THR A 45 -13.11 6.68 -6.26
N ALA A 46 -13.97 5.89 -5.61
CA ALA A 46 -14.61 4.73 -6.23
C ALA A 46 -15.41 5.09 -7.50
N ARG A 47 -16.10 6.24 -7.49
CA ARG A 47 -16.89 6.73 -8.65
C ARG A 47 -16.02 7.28 -9.77
N LEU A 48 -14.92 7.98 -9.43
CA LEU A 48 -13.98 8.55 -10.41
C LEU A 48 -13.22 7.44 -11.12
N VAL A 49 -12.64 6.52 -10.34
CA VAL A 49 -11.77 5.44 -10.86
C VAL A 49 -12.57 4.20 -11.32
N LYS A 50 -13.90 4.21 -11.18
CA LYS A 50 -14.82 3.12 -11.60
C LYS A 50 -14.50 1.77 -10.95
N VAL A 51 -14.25 1.78 -9.64
CA VAL A 51 -14.02 0.57 -8.84
C VAL A 51 -15.04 0.44 -7.73
N HIS A 52 -15.17 -0.76 -7.15
CA HIS A 52 -16.01 -0.95 -5.97
C HIS A 52 -15.40 -0.25 -4.74
N ARG A 53 -16.23 0.38 -3.89
CA ARG A 53 -15.77 1.10 -2.69
C ARG A 53 -14.90 0.24 -1.76
N ASN A 54 -15.21 -1.05 -1.61
CA ASN A 54 -14.42 -1.95 -0.76
C ASN A 54 -13.02 -2.20 -1.34
N THR A 55 -12.86 -2.10 -2.67
CA THR A 55 -11.53 -2.15 -3.29
C THR A 55 -10.70 -0.95 -2.88
N VAL A 56 -11.31 0.24 -2.83
CA VAL A 56 -10.66 1.46 -2.35
C VAL A 56 -10.31 1.34 -0.87
N CYS A 57 -11.23 0.90 -0.01
CA CYS A 57 -10.94 0.67 1.41
C CYS A 57 -9.77 -0.31 1.61
N ARG A 58 -9.77 -1.41 0.86
CA ARG A 58 -8.71 -2.44 0.95
C ARG A 58 -7.35 -1.87 0.54
N LEU A 59 -7.30 -1.14 -0.57
CA LEU A 59 -6.05 -0.50 -1.02
C LEU A 59 -5.57 0.55 -0.02
N ASN A 60 -6.47 1.34 0.55
CA ASN A 60 -6.14 2.30 1.61
C ASN A 60 -5.51 1.61 2.83
N GLN A 61 -6.13 0.52 3.29
CA GLN A 61 -5.61 -0.25 4.42
C GLN A 61 -4.23 -0.85 4.09
N GLN A 62 -4.09 -1.51 2.94
CA GLN A 62 -2.81 -2.12 2.55
C GLN A 62 -1.70 -1.08 2.34
N ALA A 63 -2.04 0.11 1.83
CA ALA A 63 -1.09 1.21 1.71
C ALA A 63 -0.67 1.72 3.09
N GLY A 64 -1.62 1.89 4.02
CA GLY A 64 -1.33 2.24 5.41
C GLY A 64 -0.44 1.20 6.12
N ASP A 65 -0.78 -0.09 6.00
CA ASP A 65 0.01 -1.19 6.58
C ASP A 65 1.42 -1.26 5.95
N HIS A 66 1.54 -0.93 4.65
CA HIS A 66 2.83 -0.88 3.98
C HIS A 66 3.67 0.31 4.43
N ALA A 67 3.06 1.49 4.55
CA ALA A 67 3.70 2.70 5.05
C ALA A 67 4.17 2.51 6.49
N ALA A 68 3.30 2.06 7.40
CA ALA A 68 3.64 1.84 8.81
C ALA A 68 4.86 0.91 8.97
N ARG A 69 4.91 -0.22 8.25
CA ARG A 69 6.08 -1.12 8.31
C ARG A 69 7.36 -0.48 7.79
N THR A 70 7.26 0.36 6.76
CA THR A 70 8.42 1.05 6.17
C THR A 70 8.88 2.18 7.10
N ASP A 71 7.94 2.89 7.70
CA ASP A 71 8.19 3.96 8.66
C ASP A 71 8.83 3.40 9.94
N ASP A 72 8.34 2.28 10.49
CA ASP A 72 8.94 1.61 11.65
C ASP A 72 10.42 1.22 11.39
N GLU A 73 10.74 0.74 10.19
CA GLU A 73 12.11 0.47 9.76
C GLU A 73 12.95 1.77 9.65
N GLY A 74 12.33 2.87 9.20
CA GLY A 74 12.98 4.17 9.02
C GLY A 74 13.15 5.00 10.30
N VAL A 75 12.29 4.83 11.31
CA VAL A 75 12.42 5.48 12.63
C VAL A 75 13.75 5.11 13.28
N ALA A 76 14.20 3.85 13.14
CA ALA A 76 15.50 3.41 13.64
C ALA A 76 16.70 4.15 13.01
N LEU A 77 16.50 4.80 11.86
CA LEU A 77 17.50 5.55 11.09
C LEU A 77 17.31 7.06 11.19
N SER A 78 16.24 7.52 11.82
CA SER A 78 15.91 8.94 11.92
C SER A 78 16.72 9.62 13.03
N PRO A 79 17.16 10.88 12.84
CA PRO A 79 17.75 11.66 13.92
C PRO A 79 16.77 11.76 15.10
N PRO A 80 17.25 11.82 16.36
CA PRO A 80 16.38 11.96 17.52
C PRO A 80 15.51 13.23 17.40
N ASP A 81 14.20 13.12 17.62
CA ASP A 81 13.32 14.29 17.65
C ASP A 81 13.48 14.99 19.00
N ARG A 82 13.61 16.32 18.98
CA ARG A 82 13.72 17.14 20.18
C ARG A 82 12.46 17.08 21.07
N ARG A 83 11.37 16.49 20.56
CA ARG A 83 10.08 16.33 21.22
C ARG A 83 9.82 14.91 21.72
N ASP A 84 10.75 13.98 21.51
CA ASP A 84 10.62 12.63 22.05
C ASP A 84 10.61 12.68 23.59
N PRO A 85 9.70 11.96 24.26
CA PRO A 85 9.68 11.92 25.72
C PRO A 85 11.00 11.31 26.23
N VAL A 86 11.60 11.97 27.24
CA VAL A 86 12.77 11.47 28.00
C VAL A 86 12.37 10.31 28.91
#